data_AF-A0A7C3BX41-F1
#
_entry.id   AF-A0A7C3BX41-F1
#
_cell.length_a   1.000
_cell.length_b   1.000
_cell.length_c   1.000
_cell.angle_alpha   90.00
_cell.angle_beta   90.00
_cell.angle_gamma   90.00
#
_symmetry.space_group_name_H-M   'P 1'
#
loop_
_entity.id
_entity.type
_entity.pdbx_description
1 polymer ?
#
loop_
_entity_poly.entity_id
_entity_poly.type
_entity_poly.pdbx_seq_one_letter_code
_entity_poly.pdbx_strand_id
1 'polypeptide(L)'
;MSENRMLIVPTELVNKIDENRGDMSQAEFIEFLIDSQLKQRAKEHDEKQYATKDEILSFEQDIKKLLRTFLDFFVSYGLELGKQSPKSEFEELTSRLHELENDLAPESEGKEAKIKWK
;
A
#
# COMPACT_ATOMS: atom_id res chain seq x y z
N MET A 1 6.30 -32.01 25.26
CA MET A 1 6.47 -33.37 24.74
C MET A 1 5.83 -33.38 23.35
N SER A 2 6.61 -33.31 22.28
CA SER A 2 6.07 -33.36 20.92
C SER A 2 5.58 -34.78 20.64
N GLU A 3 4.27 -34.94 20.41
CA GLU A 3 3.69 -36.19 19.94
C GLU A 3 4.07 -36.37 18.46
N ASN A 4 5.09 -37.18 18.18
CA ASN A 4 5.46 -37.51 16.81
C ASN A 4 4.44 -38.48 16.20
N ARG A 5 3.86 -38.14 15.05
CA ARG A 5 2.93 -38.98 14.29
C ARG A 5 3.53 -39.33 12.93
N MET A 6 3.19 -40.51 12.39
CA MET A 6 3.70 -40.97 11.10
C MET A 6 2.85 -40.43 9.95
N LEU A 7 3.47 -39.75 8.99
CA LEU A 7 2.84 -39.27 7.77
C LEU A 7 3.33 -40.12 6.58
N ILE A 8 2.41 -40.78 5.87
CA ILE A 8 2.73 -41.56 4.67
C ILE A 8 2.47 -40.69 3.46
N VAL A 9 3.49 -40.49 2.62
CA VAL A 9 3.42 -39.70 1.39
C VAL A 9 4.06 -40.45 0.23
N PRO A 10 3.68 -40.16 -1.03
CA PRO A 10 4.33 -40.72 -2.20
C PRO A 10 5.82 -40.38 -2.24
N THR A 11 6.65 -41.31 -2.69
CA THR A 11 8.11 -41.15 -2.76
C THR A 11 8.52 -39.95 -3.63
N GLU A 12 7.79 -39.70 -4.71
CA GLU A 12 8.00 -38.55 -5.59
C GLU A 12 7.86 -37.21 -4.83
N LEU A 13 6.92 -37.15 -3.88
CA LEU A 13 6.72 -35.96 -3.06
C LEU A 13 7.85 -35.76 -2.07
N VAL A 14 8.37 -36.84 -1.48
CA VAL A 14 9.53 -36.78 -0.58
C VAL A 14 10.75 -36.25 -1.32
N ASN A 15 11.01 -36.77 -2.53
CA ASN A 15 12.12 -36.30 -3.36
C ASN A 15 11.98 -34.82 -3.69
N LYS A 16 10.78 -34.38 -4.07
CA LYS A 16 10.51 -32.97 -4.34
C LYS A 16 10.72 -32.09 -3.11
N ILE A 17 10.34 -32.56 -1.92
CA ILE A 17 10.60 -31.84 -0.66
C ILE A 17 12.11 -31.72 -0.44
N ASP A 18 12.86 -32.82 -0.60
CA ASP A 18 14.29 -32.85 -0.35
C ASP A 18 15.09 -31.96 -1.31
N GLU A 19 14.66 -31.83 -2.56
CA GLU A 19 15.25 -30.92 -3.54
C GLU A 19 14.99 -29.43 -3.25
N ASN A 20 13.88 -29.10 -2.58
CA ASN A 20 13.41 -27.72 -2.41
C ASN A 20 13.54 -27.18 -0.98
N ARG A 21 13.78 -28.05 0.01
CA ARG A 21 13.85 -27.65 1.44
C ARG A 21 15.07 -26.80 1.80
N GLY A 22 16.09 -26.77 0.94
CA GLY A 22 17.36 -26.15 1.25
C GLY A 22 18.00 -26.79 2.49
N ASP A 23 18.36 -25.97 3.46
CA ASP A 23 18.99 -26.40 4.72
C ASP A 23 17.98 -26.83 5.80
N MET A 24 16.67 -26.72 5.54
CA MET A 24 15.64 -27.06 6.52
C MET A 24 15.43 -28.58 6.60
N SER A 25 14.98 -29.06 7.76
CA SER A 25 14.45 -30.42 7.87
C SER A 25 13.10 -30.54 7.16
N GLN A 26 12.69 -31.78 6.84
CA GLN A 26 11.38 -32.02 6.20
C GLN A 26 10.21 -31.49 7.06
N ALA A 27 10.30 -31.62 8.38
CA ALA A 27 9.27 -31.13 9.30
C ALA A 27 9.20 -29.60 9.31
N GLU A 28 10.33 -28.92 9.43
CA GLU A 28 10.42 -27.45 9.41
C GLU A 28 9.95 -26.89 8.06
N PHE A 29 10.31 -27.54 6.95
CA PHE A 29 9.87 -27.14 5.63
C PHE A 29 8.35 -27.27 5.46
N ILE A 30 7.76 -28.38 5.92
CA ILE A 30 6.30 -28.58 5.88
C ILE A 30 5.58 -27.57 6.78
N GLU A 31 6.08 -27.33 8.00
CA GLU A 31 5.54 -26.34 8.92
C GLU A 31 5.59 -24.94 8.31
N PHE A 32 6.73 -24.55 7.72
CA PHE A 32 6.87 -23.28 7.00
C PHE A 32 5.86 -23.13 5.86
N LEU A 33 5.67 -24.17 5.05
CA LEU A 33 4.70 -24.15 3.96
C LEU A 33 3.26 -23.98 4.48
N ILE A 34 2.87 -24.72 5.52
CA ILE A 34 1.55 -24.61 6.14
C ILE A 34 1.34 -23.18 6.66
N ASP A 35 2.31 -22.66 7.41
CA ASP A 35 2.27 -21.31 7.97
C ASP A 35 2.16 -20.24 6.88
N SER A 36 2.94 -20.37 5.80
CA SER A 36 2.94 -19.42 4.70
C SER A 36 1.57 -19.35 4.03
N GLN A 37 0.94 -20.50 3.79
CA GLN A 37 -0.37 -20.59 3.13
C GLN A 37 -1.50 -20.13 4.05
N LEU A 38 -1.44 -20.43 5.34
CA LEU A 38 -2.45 -19.98 6.31
C LEU A 38 -2.34 -18.48 6.57
N LYS A 39 -1.13 -17.93 6.70
CA LYS A 39 -0.90 -16.48 6.82
C LYS A 39 -1.32 -15.73 5.57
N GLN A 40 -1.11 -16.31 4.38
CA GLN A 40 -1.60 -15.73 3.12
C GLN A 40 -3.12 -15.70 3.06
N ARG A 41 -3.81 -16.78 3.45
CA ARG A 41 -5.28 -16.81 3.50
C ARG A 41 -5.86 -15.87 4.55
N ALA A 42 -5.20 -15.70 5.70
CA ALA A 42 -5.60 -14.73 6.72
C ALA A 42 -5.47 -13.30 6.18
N LYS A 43 -4.37 -12.98 5.50
CA LYS A 43 -4.19 -11.68 4.82
C LYS A 43 -5.20 -11.46 3.70
N GLU A 44 -5.52 -12.45 2.89
CA GLU A 44 -6.55 -12.32 1.84
C GLU A 44 -7.97 -12.10 2.41
N HIS A 45 -8.23 -12.56 3.64
CA HIS A 45 -9.50 -12.36 4.32
C HIS A 45 -9.58 -11.04 5.10
N ASP A 46 -8.47 -10.57 5.67
CA ASP A 46 -8.38 -9.33 6.46
C ASP A 46 -8.00 -8.10 5.61
N GLU A 47 -7.28 -8.26 4.51
CA GLU A 47 -6.94 -7.20 3.55
C GLU A 47 -7.88 -7.23 2.34
N LYS A 48 -9.16 -6.98 2.56
CA LYS A 48 -10.01 -6.46 1.49
C LYS A 48 -9.59 -5.02 1.19
N GLN A 49 -8.50 -4.86 0.44
CA GLN A 49 -8.07 -3.60 -0.18
C GLN A 49 -9.03 -3.22 -1.31
N TYR A 50 -10.31 -3.04 -1.00
CA TYR A 50 -11.30 -2.53 -1.95
C TYR A 50 -11.85 -1.24 -1.37
N ALA A 51 -11.62 -0.14 -2.06
CA ALA A 51 -12.27 1.13 -1.74
C ALA A 51 -13.80 0.93 -1.82
N THR A 52 -14.47 1.25 -0.72
CA THR A 52 -15.91 1.26 -0.65
C THR A 52 -16.48 2.32 -1.59
N LYS A 53 -17.75 2.15 -2.03
CA LYS A 53 -18.41 3.12 -2.90
C LYS A 53 -18.42 4.52 -2.27
N ASP A 54 -18.50 4.60 -0.95
CA ASP A 54 -18.53 5.84 -0.20
C ASP A 54 -17.17 6.55 -0.19
N GLU A 55 -16.05 5.80 -0.08
CA GLU A 55 -14.69 6.35 -0.19
C GLU A 55 -14.39 6.89 -1.60
N ILE A 56 -14.93 6.24 -2.65
CA ILE A 56 -14.79 6.74 -4.02
C ILE A 56 -15.61 8.02 -4.21
N LEU A 57 -16.81 8.09 -3.62
CA LEU A 57 -17.66 9.28 -3.70
C LEU A 57 -17.07 10.47 -2.93
N SER A 58 -16.48 10.24 -1.75
CA SER A 58 -15.78 11.30 -1.01
C SER A 58 -14.56 11.80 -1.80
N PHE A 59 -13.77 10.88 -2.36
CA PHE A 59 -12.64 11.22 -3.21
C PHE A 59 -13.04 12.05 -4.44
N GLU A 60 -14.16 11.71 -5.10
CA GLU A 60 -14.69 12.50 -6.22
C GLU A 60 -15.04 13.93 -5.79
N GLN A 61 -15.65 14.09 -4.62
CA GLN A 61 -16.01 15.41 -4.08
C GLN A 61 -14.76 16.23 -3.73
N ASP A 62 -13.74 15.60 -3.16
CA ASP A 62 -12.49 16.24 -2.80
C ASP A 62 -11.72 16.71 -4.04
N ILE A 63 -11.64 15.88 -5.09
CA ILE A 63 -11.07 16.28 -6.39
C ILE A 63 -11.83 17.47 -6.98
N LYS A 64 -13.17 17.46 -6.96
CA LYS A 64 -13.97 18.57 -7.48
C LYS A 64 -13.71 19.87 -6.72
N LYS A 65 -13.58 19.79 -5.39
CA LYS A 65 -13.27 20.95 -4.54
C LYS A 65 -11.88 21.49 -4.82
N LEU A 66 -10.89 20.61 -5.00
CA LEU A 66 -9.53 20.97 -5.35
C LEU A 66 -9.46 21.67 -6.73
N LEU A 67 -10.10 21.09 -7.74
CA LEU A 67 -10.17 21.68 -9.08
C LEU A 67 -10.90 23.03 -9.07
N ARG A 68 -11.96 23.17 -8.29
CA ARG A 68 -12.66 24.46 -8.14
C ARG A 68 -11.77 25.51 -7.48
N THR A 69 -11.03 25.13 -6.44
CA THR A 69 -10.07 26.03 -5.78
C THR A 69 -8.95 26.46 -6.74
N PHE A 70 -8.46 25.53 -7.56
CA PHE A 70 -7.47 25.82 -8.59
C PHE A 70 -8.02 26.75 -9.68
N LEU A 71 -9.26 26.52 -10.14
CA LEU A 71 -9.89 27.39 -11.14
C LEU A 71 -10.19 28.78 -10.57
N ASP A 72 -10.70 28.89 -9.34
CA ASP A 72 -10.90 30.19 -8.68
C ASP A 72 -9.57 30.93 -8.51
N PHE A 73 -8.48 30.21 -8.21
CA PHE A 73 -7.13 30.78 -8.19
C PHE A 73 -6.75 31.31 -9.58
N PHE A 74 -6.87 30.52 -10.65
CA PHE A 74 -6.50 30.97 -12.00
C PHE A 74 -7.43 32.04 -12.57
N VAL A 75 -8.71 32.07 -12.21
CA VAL A 75 -9.66 33.11 -12.64
C VAL A 75 -9.37 34.42 -11.89
N SER A 76 -9.11 34.35 -10.59
CA SER A 76 -8.70 35.52 -9.80
C SER A 76 -7.33 36.03 -10.24
N TYR A 77 -6.34 35.14 -10.37
CA TYR A 77 -5.00 35.42 -10.87
C TYR A 77 -4.97 35.88 -12.33
N GLY A 78 -5.78 35.28 -13.21
CA GLY A 78 -5.88 35.59 -14.64
C GLY A 78 -6.53 36.94 -14.92
N LEU A 79 -7.46 37.38 -14.07
CA LEU A 79 -8.01 38.73 -14.10
C LEU A 79 -7.08 39.77 -13.43
N GLU A 80 -6.22 39.34 -12.50
CA GLU A 80 -5.25 40.20 -11.78
C GLU A 80 -3.82 40.17 -12.36
N LEU A 81 -3.61 39.45 -13.46
CA LEU A 81 -2.33 39.18 -14.16
C LEU A 81 -1.77 40.40 -14.90
N GLY A 82 -1.59 41.49 -14.16
CA GLY A 82 -0.67 42.55 -14.49
C GLY A 82 0.30 42.94 -13.37
N LYS A 83 0.14 42.49 -12.10
CA LYS A 83 0.78 43.23 -11.00
C LYS A 83 1.48 42.52 -9.82
N GLN A 84 1.33 41.21 -9.54
CA GLN A 84 2.01 40.58 -8.39
C GLN A 84 2.63 39.21 -8.72
N SER A 85 3.80 38.92 -8.14
CA SER A 85 4.68 37.83 -8.57
C SER A 85 4.17 36.42 -8.17
N PRO A 86 4.16 35.44 -9.09
CA PRO A 86 3.51 34.12 -8.93
C PRO A 86 4.08 33.18 -7.86
N LYS A 87 5.15 33.53 -7.15
CA LYS A 87 5.91 32.57 -6.32
C LYS A 87 5.29 32.31 -4.95
N SER A 88 4.81 33.34 -4.26
CA SER A 88 4.32 33.21 -2.87
C SER A 88 2.98 32.48 -2.78
N GLU A 89 2.10 32.65 -3.78
CA GLU A 89 0.77 32.05 -3.77
C GLU A 89 0.78 30.60 -4.29
N PHE A 90 1.72 30.28 -5.18
CA PHE A 90 1.98 28.89 -5.58
C PHE A 90 2.52 28.05 -4.40
N GLU A 91 3.29 28.69 -3.52
CA GLU A 91 3.76 28.08 -2.28
C GLU A 91 2.60 27.81 -1.29
N GLU A 92 1.61 28.71 -1.21
CA GLU A 92 0.39 28.49 -0.42
C GLU A 92 -0.46 27.32 -0.98
N LEU A 93 -0.64 27.25 -2.31
CA LEU A 93 -1.35 26.15 -2.95
C LEU A 93 -0.63 24.81 -2.74
N THR A 94 0.71 24.80 -2.87
CA THR A 94 1.55 23.62 -2.61
C THR A 94 1.42 23.18 -1.15
N SER A 95 1.34 24.13 -0.22
CA SER A 95 1.13 23.85 1.21
C SER A 95 -0.23 23.20 1.47
N ARG A 96 -1.31 23.69 0.83
CA ARG A 96 -2.66 23.09 0.96
C ARG A 96 -2.77 21.70 0.31
N LEU A 97 -2.04 21.47 -0.79
CA LEU A 97 -1.95 20.15 -1.41
C LEU A 97 -1.21 19.16 -0.51
N HIS A 98 -0.12 19.59 0.13
CA HIS A 98 0.62 18.79 1.08
C HIS A 98 -0.20 18.51 2.37
N GLU A 99 -0.98 19.49 2.84
CA GLU A 99 -1.90 19.30 3.97
C GLU A 99 -2.95 18.23 3.66
N LEU A 100 -3.53 18.26 2.45
CA LEU A 100 -4.48 17.25 2.01
C LEU A 100 -3.84 15.87 1.78
N GLU A 101 -2.59 15.81 1.31
CA GLU A 101 -1.81 14.57 1.21
C GLU A 101 -1.59 13.94 2.60
N ASN A 102 -1.31 14.77 3.60
CA ASN A 102 -1.15 14.32 4.98
C ASN A 102 -2.48 13.84 5.60
N ASP A 103 -3.60 14.51 5.29
CA ASP A 103 -4.94 14.11 5.74
C ASP A 103 -5.42 12.78 5.10
N LEU A 104 -4.91 12.45 3.92
CA LEU A 104 -5.21 11.20 3.20
C LEU A 104 -4.26 10.05 3.55
N ALA A 105 -3.15 10.32 4.24
CA ALA A 105 -2.26 9.27 4.72
C ALA A 105 -2.87 8.64 5.99
N PRO A 106 -3.31 7.37 5.97
CA PRO A 106 -3.59 6.69 7.23
C PRO A 106 -2.28 6.62 8.00
N GLU A 107 -2.32 6.87 9.32
CA GLU A 107 -1.20 6.60 10.21
C GLU A 107 -0.79 5.12 10.09
N SER A 108 0.10 4.82 9.14
CA SER A 108 0.86 3.60 9.11
C SER A 108 2.33 4.01 9.16
N GLU A 109 2.91 3.86 10.35
CA GLU A 109 4.37 3.81 10.53
C GLU A 109 4.94 2.74 9.58
N GLY A 110 5.42 3.18 8.42
CA GLY A 110 5.71 2.27 7.31
C GLY A 110 6.83 2.74 6.41
N LYS A 111 8.02 3.00 6.99
CA LYS A 111 9.36 3.02 6.38
C LYS A 111 9.42 3.31 4.88
N GLU A 112 9.75 4.56 4.54
CA GLU A 112 10.14 4.97 3.18
C GLU A 112 11.19 4.04 2.58
N ALA A 113 10.83 3.32 1.50
CA ALA A 113 11.77 2.53 0.73
C ALA A 113 12.55 3.44 -0.24
N LYS A 114 13.81 3.75 0.09
CA LYS A 114 14.75 4.44 -0.80
C LYS A 114 15.20 3.53 -1.93
N ILE A 115 14.60 3.66 -3.11
CA ILE A 115 15.10 3.00 -4.32
C ILE A 115 16.34 3.75 -4.81
N LYS A 116 17.52 3.13 -4.63
CA LYS A 116 18.76 3.57 -5.27
C LYS A 116 18.85 2.96 -6.66
N TRP A 117 18.84 3.78 -7.69
CA TRP A 117 19.20 3.38 -9.05
C TRP A 117 20.72 3.37 -9.20
N LYS A 118 21.24 2.37 -9.93
CA LYS A 118 22.66 2.22 -10.29
C LYS A 118 22.80 2.36 -11.79
#